data_AF-A0A9P9I802-F1
#
_entry.id   AF-A0A9P9I802-F1
#
_cell.length_a   1.000
_cell.length_b   1.000
_cell.length_c   1.000
_cell.angle_alpha   90.00
_cell.angle_beta   90.00
_cell.angle_gamma   90.00
#
_symmetry.space_group_name_H-M   'P 1'
#
loop_
_entity.id
_entity.type
_entity.pdbx_description
1 polymer ?
#
loop_
_entity_poly.entity_id
_entity_poly.type
_entity_poly.pdbx_seq_one_letter_code
_entity_poly.pdbx_strand_id
1 'polypeptide(L)'
;MTNNKAIKRPNRQVTRRLDGLASKLLQYGELDGIEVVFVARNTKRDETYSYLSSRGINWLGKIEKMRSHPKAKNDFPEQVRERLGKLAKSTRGV
;
A
#
# COMPACT_ATOMS: atom_id res chain seq x y z
N MET A 1 -32.70 24.47 -9.19
CA MET A 1 -31.22 24.42 -9.28
C MET A 1 -30.80 22.96 -9.18
N THR A 2 -30.44 22.34 -10.31
CA THR A 2 -30.04 20.94 -10.38
C THR A 2 -28.60 20.78 -9.89
N ASN A 3 -28.44 20.15 -8.72
CA ASN A 3 -27.14 19.77 -8.17
C ASN A 3 -26.50 18.68 -9.03
N ASN A 4 -25.77 19.09 -10.07
CA ASN A 4 -24.88 18.20 -10.81
C ASN A 4 -23.71 17.81 -9.90
N LYS A 5 -23.88 16.79 -9.06
CA LYS A 5 -22.75 16.07 -8.44
C LYS A 5 -22.00 15.40 -9.58
N ALA A 6 -20.98 16.06 -10.12
CA ALA A 6 -20.08 15.48 -11.09
C ALA A 6 -19.58 14.13 -10.54
N ILE A 7 -19.97 13.04 -11.18
CA ILE A 7 -19.51 11.69 -10.85
C ILE A 7 -17.99 11.72 -11.07
N LYS A 8 -17.22 11.82 -9.97
CA LYS A 8 -15.75 11.81 -10.00
C LYS A 8 -15.32 10.48 -10.63
N ARG A 9 -14.93 10.52 -11.91
CA ARG A 9 -14.44 9.33 -12.59
C ARG A 9 -13.27 8.71 -11.79
N PRO A 10 -13.24 7.37 -11.64
CA PRO A 10 -12.12 6.70 -11.00
C PRO A 10 -10.83 7.06 -11.74
N ASN A 11 -9.79 7.44 -11.00
CA ASN A 11 -8.49 7.67 -11.63
C ASN A 11 -7.92 6.30 -12.03
N ARG A 12 -8.04 5.96 -13.32
CA ARG A 12 -7.56 4.67 -13.87
C ARG A 12 -6.11 4.35 -13.48
N GLN A 13 -5.26 5.36 -13.34
CA GLN A 13 -3.87 5.16 -12.94
C GLN A 13 -3.75 4.72 -11.47
N VAL A 14 -4.57 5.28 -10.58
CA VAL A 14 -4.61 4.89 -9.17
C VAL A 14 -5.15 3.47 -9.04
N THR A 15 -6.25 3.15 -9.72
CA THR A 15 -6.81 1.79 -9.75
C THR A 15 -5.78 0.77 -10.23
N ARG A 16 -5.14 1.01 -11.38
CA ARG A 16 -4.12 0.09 -11.92
C ARG A 16 -2.95 -0.13 -10.95
N ARG A 17 -2.53 0.91 -10.22
CA ARG A 17 -1.45 0.79 -9.23
C ARG A 17 -1.89 0.00 -8.01
N LEU A 18 -3.13 0.21 -7.55
CA LEU A 18 -3.70 -0.55 -6.44
C LEU A 18 -3.88 -2.02 -6.81
N ASP A 19 -4.32 -2.33 -8.03
CA ASP A 19 -4.44 -3.72 -8.52
C ASP A 19 -3.07 -4.41 -8.54
N GLY A 20 -2.07 -3.74 -9.13
CA GLY A 20 -0.70 -4.27 -9.16
C GLY A 20 -0.10 -4.47 -7.77
N LEU A 21 -0.42 -3.59 -6.82
CA LEU A 21 -0.01 -3.74 -5.43
C LEU A 21 -0.75 -4.92 -4.77
N ALA A 22 -2.07 -5.04 -4.95
CA ALA A 22 -2.87 -6.14 -4.40
C ALA A 22 -2.37 -7.51 -4.89
N SER A 23 -2.03 -7.65 -6.17
CA SER A 23 -1.42 -8.88 -6.68
C SER A 23 -0.11 -9.22 -6.00
N LYS A 24 0.71 -8.22 -5.67
CA LYS A 24 1.98 -8.44 -4.95
C LYS A 24 1.77 -8.79 -3.48
N LEU A 25 0.83 -8.14 -2.81
CA LEU A 25 0.48 -8.48 -1.42
C LEU A 25 -0.08 -9.90 -1.32
N LEU A 26 -0.86 -10.34 -2.31
CA LEU A 26 -1.31 -11.73 -2.41
C LEU A 26 -0.15 -12.71 -2.57
N GLN A 27 0.83 -12.40 -3.42
CA GLN A 27 2.02 -13.24 -3.58
C GLN A 27 2.78 -13.40 -2.25
N TYR A 28 2.98 -12.33 -1.49
CA TYR A 28 3.61 -12.42 -0.17
C TYR A 28 2.82 -13.26 0.83
N GLY A 29 1.49 -13.18 0.79
CA GLY A 29 0.63 -14.00 1.64
C GLY A 29 0.71 -15.48 1.29
N GLU A 30 0.48 -15.83 0.03
CA GLU A 30 0.32 -17.20 -0.43
C GLU A 30 1.66 -17.94 -0.62
N LEU A 31 2.69 -17.25 -1.10
CA LEU A 31 3.97 -17.89 -1.47
C LEU A 31 4.99 -17.83 -0.34
N ASP A 32 5.04 -16.71 0.39
CA ASP A 32 6.08 -16.47 1.40
C ASP A 32 5.56 -16.70 2.83
N GLY A 33 4.26 -16.99 3.00
CA GLY A 33 3.64 -17.23 4.30
C GLY A 33 3.65 -15.99 5.21
N ILE A 34 3.73 -14.79 4.62
CA ILE A 34 3.80 -13.54 5.36
C ILE A 34 2.38 -13.03 5.63
N GLU A 35 2.09 -12.70 6.89
CA GLU A 35 0.86 -11.96 7.21
C GLU A 35 1.00 -10.50 6.78
N VAL A 36 0.17 -10.07 5.84
CA VAL A 36 0.25 -8.75 5.22
C VAL A 36 -1.06 -7.99 5.37
N VAL A 37 -0.95 -6.76 5.84
CA VAL A 37 -2.04 -5.78 5.84
C VAL A 37 -1.63 -4.58 5.01
N PHE A 38 -2.50 -4.18 4.09
CA PHE A 38 -2.38 -2.93 3.38
C PHE A 38 -3.65 -2.10 3.57
N VAL A 39 -3.47 -0.84 3.95
CA VAL A 39 -4.55 0.14 4.05
C VAL A 39 -4.06 1.44 3.40
N ALA A 40 -4.84 1.95 2.45
CA ALA A 40 -4.61 3.25 1.84
C ALA A 40 -5.89 4.09 1.90
N ARG A 41 -5.78 5.30 2.47
CA ARG A 41 -6.87 6.27 2.50
C ARG A 41 -6.60 7.40 1.52
N ASN A 42 -7.53 7.63 0.60
CA ASN A 42 -7.55 8.81 -0.26
C ASN A 42 -8.34 9.92 0.44
N THR A 43 -7.67 10.77 1.21
CA THR A 43 -8.31 11.84 2.00
C THR A 43 -9.07 12.86 1.17
N LYS A 44 -8.73 13.05 -0.12
CA LYS A 44 -9.43 13.98 -1.03
C LYS A 44 -10.77 13.45 -1.54
N ARG A 45 -10.99 12.14 -1.43
CA ARG A 45 -12.20 11.45 -1.90
C ARG A 45 -12.94 10.70 -0.80
N ASP A 46 -12.36 10.64 0.39
CA ASP A 46 -12.80 9.80 1.51
C ASP A 46 -12.99 8.32 1.14
N GLU A 47 -12.15 7.84 0.21
CA GLU A 47 -12.12 6.44 -0.22
C GLU A 47 -11.05 5.69 0.57
N THR A 48 -11.35 4.47 1.00
CA THR A 48 -10.39 3.57 1.64
C THR A 48 -10.24 2.30 0.82
N TYR A 49 -8.99 1.90 0.59
CA TYR A 49 -8.62 0.65 -0.04
C TYR A 49 -7.90 -0.20 1.00
N SER A 50 -8.27 -1.48 1.08
CA SER A 50 -7.63 -2.40 2.02
C SER A 50 -7.46 -3.78 1.42
N TYR A 51 -6.35 -4.42 1.78
CA TYR A 51 -6.09 -5.83 1.54
C TYR A 51 -5.61 -6.47 2.84
N LEU A 52 -6.11 -7.67 3.12
CA LEU A 52 -5.68 -8.51 4.23
C LEU A 52 -5.36 -9.89 3.67
N SER A 53 -4.18 -10.42 4.00
CA SER A 53 -3.78 -11.76 3.55
C SER A 53 -4.60 -12.87 4.21
N SER A 54 -5.17 -12.63 5.39
CA SER A 54 -6.01 -13.59 6.11
C SER A 54 -7.25 -12.92 6.74
N ARG A 55 -8.30 -13.72 6.93
CA ARG A 55 -9.47 -13.30 7.69
C ARG A 55 -9.10 -13.34 9.18
N GLY A 56 -8.93 -12.18 9.80
CA GLY A 56 -8.73 -12.07 11.25
C GLY A 56 -7.27 -11.93 11.70
N ILE A 57 -6.60 -10.87 11.22
CA ILE A 57 -5.25 -10.53 11.66
C ILE A 57 -5.29 -9.96 13.08
N ASN A 58 -4.94 -10.80 14.06
CA ASN A 58 -5.07 -10.51 15.49
C ASN A 58 -4.07 -9.49 16.04
N TRP A 59 -2.96 -9.24 15.31
CA TRP A 59 -1.95 -8.27 15.68
C TRP A 59 -2.23 -6.86 15.14
N LEU A 60 -3.31 -6.67 14.38
CA LEU A 60 -3.66 -5.37 13.80
C LEU A 60 -3.77 -4.27 14.87
N GLY A 61 -4.38 -4.57 16.01
CA GLY A 61 -4.47 -3.63 17.15
C GLY A 61 -3.15 -3.40 17.90
N LYS A 62 -2.08 -4.12 17.54
CA LYS A 62 -0.76 -4.07 18.17
C LYS A 62 0.31 -3.48 17.27
N ILE A 63 -0.06 -2.94 16.10
CA ILE A 63 0.89 -2.44 15.08
C ILE A 63 1.89 -1.44 15.68
N GLU A 64 1.43 -0.44 16.43
CA GLU A 64 2.34 0.58 17.00
C GLU A 64 3.39 -0.03 17.94
N LYS A 65 2.99 -1.03 18.74
CA LYS A 65 3.92 -1.78 19.62
C LYS A 65 4.92 -2.62 18.79
N MET A 66 4.49 -3.18 17.66
CA MET A 66 5.38 -3.93 16.77
C MET A 66 6.37 -3.01 16.07
N ARG A 67 5.92 -1.82 15.64
CA ARG A 67 6.77 -0.81 15.01
C ARG A 67 7.83 -0.26 15.96
N SER A 68 7.53 -0.17 17.26
CA SER A 68 8.52 0.27 18.27
C SER A 68 9.55 -0.79 18.63
N HIS A 69 9.46 -2.02 18.10
CA HIS A 69 10.43 -3.07 18.43
C HIS A 69 11.82 -2.76 17.84
N PRO A 70 12.94 -2.96 18.57
CA PRO A 70 14.28 -2.62 18.08
C PRO A 70 14.69 -3.31 16.77
N LYS A 71 14.08 -4.47 16.47
CA LYS A 71 14.32 -5.22 15.23
C LYS A 71 13.39 -4.83 14.08
N ALA A 72 12.41 -3.96 14.30
CA ALA A 72 11.49 -3.54 13.25
C ALA A 72 12.20 -2.63 12.25
N LYS A 73 12.05 -2.94 10.95
CA LYS A 73 12.55 -2.11 9.86
C LYS A 73 11.42 -1.20 9.37
N ASN A 74 11.36 0.01 9.92
CA ASN A 74 10.35 1.00 9.56
C ASN A 74 10.90 1.96 8.51
N ASP A 75 10.60 1.71 7.23
CA ASP A 75 11.00 2.58 6.14
C ASP A 75 10.07 3.81 6.03
N PHE A 76 10.64 5.00 5.84
CA PHE A 76 9.92 6.26 5.67
C PHE A 76 9.82 6.70 4.19
N PRO A 77 8.87 7.57 3.80
CA PRO A 77 8.67 7.97 2.41
C PRO A 77 9.91 8.55 1.72
N GLU A 78 10.79 9.24 2.45
CA GLU A 78 12.06 9.73 1.91
C GLU A 78 13.02 8.58 1.57
N GLN A 79 13.23 7.65 2.50
CA GLN A 79 14.05 6.45 2.29
C GLN A 79 13.52 5.61 1.12
N VAL A 80 12.20 5.47 1.02
CA VAL A 80 11.54 4.79 -0.11
C VAL A 80 11.82 5.53 -1.42
N ARG A 81 11.69 6.87 -1.44
CA ARG A 81 11.98 7.69 -2.64
C ARG A 81 13.44 7.59 -3.08
N GLU A 82 14.38 7.64 -2.15
CA GLU A 82 15.80 7.47 -2.45
C GLU A 82 16.11 6.10 -3.04
N ARG A 83 15.56 5.02 -2.44
CA ARG A 83 15.75 3.66 -2.93
C ARG A 83 15.13 3.47 -4.32
N LEU A 84 13.94 4.02 -4.55
CA LEU A 84 13.31 4.01 -5.88
C LEU A 84 14.14 4.77 -6.91
N GLY A 85 14.72 5.92 -6.54
CA GLY A 85 15.62 6.68 -7.40
C GLY A 85 16.88 5.91 -7.76
N LYS A 86 17.50 5.21 -6.81
CA LYS A 86 18.67 4.34 -7.03
C LYS A 86 18.31 3.15 -7.95
N LEU A 87 17.18 2.49 -7.69
CA LEU A 87 16.66 1.40 -8.53
C LEU A 87 16.45 1.87 -9.97
N ALA A 88 15.74 2.98 -10.19
CA ALA A 88 15.46 3.52 -11.51
C ALA A 88 16.73 3.92 -12.29
N LYS A 89 17.78 4.38 -11.61
CA LYS A 89 19.09 4.67 -12.22
C LYS A 89 19.83 3.38 -12.60
N SER A 90 19.77 2.35 -11.77
CA SER A 90 20.39 1.05 -12.04
C SER A 90 19.77 0.32 -13.24
N THR A 91 18.47 0.48 -13.47
CA THR A 91 17.77 -0.18 -14.60
C THR A 91 17.93 0.54 -15.94
N ARG A 92 18.42 1.80 -15.93
CA ARG A 92 18.67 2.60 -17.14
C ARG A 92 20.15 2.62 -17.57
N GLY A 93 21.02 1.91 -16.85
CA GLY A 93 22.44 1.75 -17.17
C GLY A 93 22.77 0.46 -17.93
N VAL A 94 21.77 -0.16 -18.57
CA VAL A 94 21.91 -1.30 -19.50
C VAL A 94 21.36 -0.88 -20.84
#